data_AF-A0A4Q2S545-F1
#
_entry.id   AF-A0A4Q2S545-F1
#
_cell.length_a   1.000
_cell.length_b   1.000
_cell.length_c   1.000
_cell.angle_alpha   90.00
_cell.angle_beta   90.00
_cell.angle_gamma   90.00
#
_symmetry.space_group_name_H-M   'P 1'
#
loop_
_entity.id
_entity.type
_entity.pdbx_description
1 polymer ?
#
loop_
_entity_poly.entity_id
_entity_poly.type
_entity_poly.pdbx_seq_one_letter_code
_entity_poly.pdbx_strand_id
1 'polypeptide(L)'
;MGDWIYLIVAIAVVGVLTLAGLLTSGRRRRGDLPPGGGTDVIAPPPSEADTATEAPPEPAVDSAVDAPVVEEPPALDKPEGTASRLVRLRQRLSRSQGGLGKGLLALLSRDRLDEDTWEAIEDTLLTADIGVAPTQALVERLRTRLRVEGGQVADPRAVLREELVELVGPDMDRRIQVTGADGKPGVVLVVGVNGAGKTTTVGKIARILVAEDLTVTLGAADTFRAAAVDQLATWGERVGVEVVRGPEGGDPASVAFEAVKNGIDDGVDTVLVDTAGRLQNKAGLMDELGKIKRVVEKQAPVTEVLLVLDATTGQNGLIQARVFSEIVDVTGIVLTKLDGSAKGGIVVQVQRELGVPVKLVGLGEGADDMAPFDATAFVDALLG
;
A
#
# COMPACT_ATOMS: atom_id res chain seq x y z
N MET A 1 -7.97 -58.47 49.46
CA MET A 1 -7.04 -57.70 48.61
C MET A 1 -7.71 -57.10 47.36
N GLY A 2 -9.05 -57.15 47.22
CA GLY A 2 -9.77 -56.63 46.04
C GLY A 2 -10.42 -55.27 46.24
N ASP A 3 -10.92 -54.96 47.45
CA ASP A 3 -11.78 -53.77 47.66
C ASP A 3 -11.04 -52.43 47.55
N TRP A 4 -9.75 -52.38 47.90
CA TRP A 4 -8.95 -51.17 47.78
C TRP A 4 -8.60 -50.82 46.33
N ILE A 5 -8.55 -51.83 45.45
CA ILE A 5 -8.31 -51.61 44.01
C ILE A 5 -9.51 -50.91 43.38
N TYR A 6 -10.73 -51.31 43.75
CA TYR A 6 -11.95 -50.63 43.28
C TYR A 6 -12.04 -49.19 43.78
N LEU A 7 -11.57 -48.91 45.01
CA LEU A 7 -11.52 -47.55 45.55
C LEU A 7 -10.51 -46.66 44.80
N ILE A 8 -9.32 -47.18 44.49
CA ILE A 8 -8.30 -46.46 43.73
C ILE A 8 -8.77 -46.19 42.29
N VAL A 9 -9.41 -47.18 41.66
CA VAL A 9 -9.97 -47.01 40.31
C VAL A 9 -11.13 -46.00 40.33
N ALA A 10 -12.00 -46.02 41.34
CA ALA A 10 -13.08 -45.04 41.47
C ALA A 10 -12.55 -43.61 41.64
N ILE A 11 -11.52 -43.42 42.47
CA ILE A 11 -10.88 -42.11 42.67
C ILE A 11 -10.19 -41.63 41.37
N ALA A 12 -9.53 -42.54 40.65
CA ALA A 12 -8.91 -42.21 39.36
C ALA A 12 -9.95 -41.82 38.30
N VAL A 13 -11.09 -42.54 38.24
CA VAL A 13 -12.18 -42.23 37.31
C VAL A 13 -12.83 -40.89 37.66
N VAL A 14 -13.07 -40.61 38.93
CA VAL A 14 -13.60 -39.30 39.36
C VAL A 14 -12.60 -38.18 39.07
N GLY A 15 -11.30 -38.40 39.27
CA GLY A 15 -10.25 -37.44 38.94
C GLY A 15 -10.14 -37.14 37.44
N VAL A 16 -10.30 -38.16 36.59
CA VAL A 16 -10.31 -37.97 35.13
C VAL A 16 -11.59 -37.29 34.67
N LEU A 17 -12.75 -37.61 35.26
CA LEU A 17 -14.03 -36.97 34.93
C LEU A 17 -14.08 -35.51 35.40
N THR A 18 -13.48 -35.16 36.54
CA THR A 18 -13.39 -33.77 37.00
C THR A 18 -12.40 -32.96 36.18
N LEU A 19 -11.27 -33.56 35.76
CA LEU A 19 -10.30 -32.90 34.88
C LEU A 19 -10.85 -32.70 33.47
N ALA A 20 -11.60 -33.69 32.93
CA ALA A 20 -12.32 -33.56 31.67
C ALA A 20 -13.46 -32.52 31.77
N GLY A 21 -14.15 -32.46 32.91
CA GLY A 21 -15.17 -31.45 33.21
C GLY A 21 -14.60 -30.03 33.26
N LEU A 22 -13.41 -29.84 33.85
CA LEU A 22 -12.74 -28.53 33.89
C LEU A 22 -12.19 -28.10 32.51
N LEU A 23 -11.66 -29.03 31.72
CA LEU A 23 -11.19 -28.75 30.36
C LEU A 23 -12.32 -28.47 29.37
N THR A 24 -13.54 -28.95 29.66
CA THR A 24 -14.73 -28.69 28.82
C THR A 24 -15.55 -27.48 29.29
N SER A 25 -15.47 -27.08 30.57
CA SER A 25 -16.22 -25.93 31.10
C SER A 25 -15.62 -24.54 30.82
N GLY A 26 -14.45 -24.47 30.18
CA GLY A 26 -13.82 -23.21 29.75
C GLY A 26 -14.42 -22.59 28.48
N ARG A 27 -15.34 -23.27 27.79
CA ARG A 27 -16.05 -22.74 26.61
C ARG A 27 -17.30 -21.97 27.02
N ARG A 28 -17.13 -20.73 27.49
CA ARG A 28 -18.22 -19.73 27.45
C ARG A 28 -18.28 -19.10 26.05
N ARG A 29 -19.39 -19.41 25.37
CA ARG A 29 -20.03 -18.72 24.22
C ARG A 29 -19.22 -17.58 23.60
N ARG A 30 -18.46 -17.91 22.55
CA ARG A 30 -18.27 -17.01 21.40
C ARG A 30 -19.51 -17.18 20.53
N GLY A 31 -20.25 -16.10 20.32
CA GLY A 31 -21.37 -16.07 19.39
C GLY A 31 -20.89 -16.45 18.00
N ASP A 32 -21.75 -17.16 17.28
CA ASP A 32 -21.53 -17.62 15.91
C ASP A 32 -21.10 -16.46 15.01
N LEU A 33 -19.83 -16.46 14.59
CA LEU A 33 -19.37 -15.72 13.43
C LEU A 33 -19.45 -16.66 12.23
N PRO A 34 -20.03 -16.23 11.10
CA PRO A 34 -20.17 -17.08 9.93
C PRO A 34 -18.78 -17.42 9.35
N PRO A 35 -18.60 -18.64 8.80
CA PRO A 35 -17.35 -18.99 8.14
C PRO A 35 -17.32 -18.41 6.72
N GLY A 36 -16.20 -17.78 6.36
CA GLY A 36 -15.81 -17.55 4.98
C GLY A 36 -15.82 -16.10 4.53
N GLY A 37 -14.64 -15.64 4.09
CA GLY A 37 -14.45 -14.37 3.38
C GLY A 37 -13.13 -13.73 3.79
N GLY A 38 -12.06 -14.03 3.06
CA GLY A 38 -10.83 -13.24 3.17
C GLY A 38 -11.15 -11.78 2.86
N THR A 39 -10.81 -10.89 3.78
CA THR A 39 -10.91 -9.44 3.55
C THR A 39 -9.65 -8.98 2.86
N ASP A 40 -9.70 -9.13 1.56
CA ASP A 40 -8.83 -8.53 0.57
C ASP A 40 -9.11 -7.02 0.54
N VAL A 41 -8.33 -6.23 1.29
CA VAL A 41 -8.57 -4.79 1.38
C VAL A 41 -7.84 -4.05 0.26
N ILE A 42 -8.56 -3.07 -0.30
CA ILE A 42 -8.30 -2.28 -1.52
C ILE A 42 -8.86 -2.91 -2.81
N ALA A 43 -10.16 -2.73 -3.00
CA ALA A 43 -10.80 -2.69 -4.32
C ALA A 43 -11.65 -1.41 -4.41
N PRO A 44 -11.72 -0.73 -5.57
CA PRO A 44 -12.52 0.48 -5.73
C PRO A 44 -14.02 0.16 -5.53
N PRO A 45 -14.76 0.92 -4.69
CA PRO A 45 -16.18 0.67 -4.45
C PRO A 45 -17.06 1.11 -5.65
N PRO A 46 -18.23 0.49 -5.87
CA PRO A 46 -19.24 1.01 -6.80
C PRO A 46 -19.83 2.32 -6.29
N SER A 47 -20.05 3.27 -7.21
CA SER A 47 -20.55 4.61 -6.94
C SER A 47 -22.07 4.63 -6.81
N GLU A 48 -22.58 4.89 -5.60
CA GLU A 48 -23.93 5.45 -5.42
C GLU A 48 -23.82 6.78 -4.66
N ALA A 49 -24.40 7.81 -5.28
CA ALA A 49 -24.49 9.16 -4.74
C ALA A 49 -25.67 9.20 -3.77
N ASP A 50 -25.48 9.75 -2.58
CA ASP A 50 -26.59 10.19 -1.76
C ASP A 50 -26.35 11.56 -1.14
N THR A 51 -27.33 12.41 -1.33
CA THR A 51 -27.43 13.81 -0.90
C THR A 51 -27.94 13.88 0.53
N ALA A 52 -27.29 14.69 1.37
CA ALA A 52 -27.83 15.04 2.69
C ALA A 52 -27.82 16.55 2.92
N THR A 53 -29.00 17.02 3.31
CA THR A 53 -29.46 18.39 3.57
C THR A 53 -28.80 19.03 4.79
N GLU A 54 -28.40 20.30 4.65
CA GLU A 54 -27.92 21.15 5.74
C GLU A 54 -29.06 22.03 6.29
N ALA A 55 -29.21 22.06 7.62
CA ALA A 55 -30.04 23.03 8.35
C ALA A 55 -29.16 23.72 9.41
N PRO A 56 -29.25 25.06 9.59
CA PRO A 56 -28.32 25.80 10.45
C PRO A 56 -28.82 25.91 11.90
N PRO A 57 -27.93 25.98 12.91
CA PRO A 57 -28.32 26.38 14.26
C PRO A 57 -27.98 27.86 14.56
N GLU A 58 -28.86 28.48 15.35
CA GLU A 58 -28.74 29.82 15.95
C GLU A 58 -28.02 29.79 17.33
N PRO A 59 -27.60 30.95 17.89
CA PRO A 59 -26.37 31.04 18.69
C PRO A 59 -26.53 30.98 20.22
N ALA A 60 -25.41 30.54 20.81
CA ALA A 60 -24.78 30.80 22.12
C ALA A 60 -25.55 31.50 23.26
N VAL A 61 -25.44 30.89 24.44
CA VAL A 61 -25.42 31.60 25.73
C VAL A 61 -24.27 31.09 26.60
N ASP A 62 -23.56 32.09 27.13
CA ASP A 62 -22.35 32.10 27.94
C ASP A 62 -22.57 31.55 29.36
N SER A 63 -21.57 30.85 29.90
CA SER A 63 -21.43 30.49 31.33
C SER A 63 -20.02 29.98 31.60
N ALA A 64 -19.09 30.91 31.82
CA ALA A 64 -17.76 30.61 32.35
C ALA A 64 -17.84 30.12 33.81
N VAL A 65 -17.38 28.89 34.06
CA VAL A 65 -16.99 28.41 35.39
C VAL A 65 -15.64 27.73 35.27
N ASP A 66 -14.67 28.29 35.98
CA ASP A 66 -13.27 27.87 36.05
C ASP A 66 -13.18 26.48 36.70
N ALA A 67 -12.80 25.47 35.91
CA ALA A 67 -12.57 24.09 36.32
C ALA A 67 -11.17 23.68 35.85
N PRO A 68 -10.45 22.85 36.62
CA PRO A 68 -9.05 22.54 36.36
C PRO A 68 -8.89 21.86 34.99
N VAL A 69 -7.89 22.31 34.23
CA VAL A 69 -7.53 21.76 32.91
C VAL A 69 -7.18 20.28 33.08
N VAL A 70 -8.15 19.42 32.79
CA VAL A 70 -7.89 18.02 32.46
C VAL A 70 -7.22 18.06 31.10
N GLU A 71 -5.96 17.67 31.05
CA GLU A 71 -5.23 17.50 29.79
C GLU A 71 -5.97 16.41 28.99
N GLU A 72 -6.80 16.83 28.02
CA GLU A 72 -7.48 15.91 27.12
C GLU A 72 -6.42 15.06 26.43
N PRO A 73 -6.57 13.72 26.40
CA PRO A 73 -5.66 12.88 25.63
C PRO A 73 -5.63 13.41 24.18
N PRO A 74 -4.45 13.44 23.53
CA PRO A 74 -4.33 14.01 22.20
C PRO A 74 -5.39 13.41 21.28
N ALA A 75 -6.18 14.29 20.66
CA ALA A 75 -7.23 13.88 19.75
C ALA A 75 -6.60 13.07 18.60
N LEU A 76 -6.87 11.77 18.57
CA LEU A 76 -6.40 10.90 17.49
C LEU A 76 -6.98 11.39 16.18
N ASP A 77 -6.13 11.55 15.17
CA ASP A 77 -6.55 12.00 13.86
C ASP A 77 -7.26 10.83 13.16
N LYS A 78 -8.61 10.88 13.12
CA LYS A 78 -9.41 9.90 12.39
C LYS A 78 -9.37 10.23 10.90
N PRO A 79 -8.74 9.39 10.06
CA PRO A 79 -8.54 9.71 8.66
C PRO A 79 -9.86 9.70 7.89
N GLU A 80 -9.96 10.52 6.85
CA GLU A 80 -11.16 10.53 5.99
C GLU A 80 -11.34 9.18 5.25
N GLY A 81 -12.58 8.81 4.91
CA GLY A 81 -12.86 7.56 4.19
C GLY A 81 -12.18 7.44 2.81
N THR A 82 -11.91 6.20 2.38
CA THR A 82 -11.16 5.87 1.15
C THR A 82 -11.79 6.46 -0.13
N ALA A 83 -13.12 6.62 -0.17
CA ALA A 83 -13.84 7.18 -1.32
C ALA A 83 -13.57 8.69 -1.54
N SER A 84 -13.55 9.51 -0.49
CA SER A 84 -13.26 10.95 -0.62
C SER A 84 -11.82 11.18 -1.07
N ARG A 85 -10.89 10.34 -0.60
CA ARG A 85 -9.49 10.34 -1.01
C ARG A 85 -9.34 10.08 -2.51
N LEU A 86 -9.99 9.04 -3.04
CA LEU A 86 -9.96 8.72 -4.48
C LEU A 86 -10.51 9.85 -5.38
N VAL A 87 -11.55 10.57 -4.95
CA VAL A 87 -12.11 11.70 -5.71
C VAL A 87 -11.12 12.87 -5.78
N ARG A 88 -10.54 13.27 -4.64
CA ARG A 88 -9.50 14.33 -4.62
C ARG A 88 -8.25 13.90 -5.38
N LEU A 89 -7.91 12.62 -5.33
CA LEU A 89 -6.79 12.01 -6.02
C LEU A 89 -6.92 12.14 -7.54
N ARG A 90 -8.08 11.78 -8.11
CA ARG A 90 -8.38 11.94 -9.53
C ARG A 90 -8.20 13.39 -10.00
N GLN A 91 -8.64 14.35 -9.18
CA GLN A 91 -8.48 15.78 -9.49
C GLN A 91 -7.01 16.26 -9.47
N ARG A 92 -6.10 15.60 -8.74
CA ARG A 92 -4.68 15.95 -8.72
C ARG A 92 -3.91 15.28 -9.86
N LEU A 93 -4.20 14.02 -10.18
CA LEU A 93 -3.61 13.32 -11.32
C LEU A 93 -3.95 14.01 -12.65
N SER A 94 -5.20 14.45 -12.83
CA SER A 94 -5.61 15.12 -14.08
C SER A 94 -4.87 16.45 -14.30
N ARG A 95 -4.49 17.14 -13.22
CA ARG A 95 -3.71 18.39 -13.28
C ARG A 95 -2.23 18.15 -13.61
N SER A 96 -1.62 17.05 -13.17
CA SER A 96 -0.20 16.78 -13.43
C SER A 96 0.06 16.08 -14.76
N GLN A 97 -0.91 15.31 -15.28
CA GLN A 97 -0.72 14.44 -16.45
C GLN A 97 -1.41 14.88 -17.75
N GLY A 98 -2.21 15.96 -17.71
CA GLY A 98 -3.03 16.37 -18.86
C GLY A 98 -2.26 16.77 -20.13
N GLY A 99 -0.93 16.91 -20.09
CA GLY A 99 -0.10 17.25 -21.25
C GLY A 99 0.05 16.08 -22.24
N LEU A 100 0.30 14.86 -21.73
CA LEU A 100 0.53 13.68 -22.57
C LEU A 100 -0.74 13.28 -23.32
N GLY A 101 -1.85 13.10 -22.61
CA GLY A 101 -3.09 12.63 -23.22
C GLY A 101 -3.62 13.59 -24.28
N LYS A 102 -3.59 14.90 -23.99
CA LYS A 102 -3.98 15.93 -24.97
C LYS A 102 -3.09 15.92 -26.20
N GLY A 103 -1.78 15.75 -26.03
CA GLY A 103 -0.82 15.64 -27.14
C GLY A 103 -1.11 14.44 -28.04
N LEU A 104 -1.27 13.25 -27.44
CA LEU A 104 -1.56 12.02 -28.17
C LEU A 104 -2.91 12.09 -28.89
N LEU A 105 -3.96 12.58 -28.24
CA LEU A 105 -5.28 12.73 -28.85
C LEU A 105 -5.27 13.73 -30.00
N ALA A 106 -4.53 14.83 -29.87
CA ALA A 106 -4.39 15.81 -30.96
C ALA A 106 -3.69 15.22 -32.18
N LEU A 107 -2.70 14.34 -31.98
CA LEU A 107 -2.02 13.62 -33.07
C LEU A 107 -2.95 12.58 -33.71
N LEU A 108 -3.69 11.81 -32.91
CA LEU A 108 -4.62 10.78 -33.38
C LEU A 108 -5.89 11.32 -34.05
N SER A 109 -6.26 12.58 -33.76
CA SER A 109 -7.44 13.22 -34.35
C SER A 109 -7.17 13.89 -35.70
N ARG A 110 -5.97 13.77 -36.26
CA ARG A 110 -5.64 14.32 -37.58
C ARG A 110 -6.38 13.56 -38.67
N ASP A 111 -6.80 14.29 -39.72
CA ASP A 111 -7.51 13.73 -40.89
C ASP A 111 -6.74 12.58 -41.56
N ARG A 112 -5.42 12.60 -41.48
CA ARG A 112 -4.54 11.54 -42.00
C ARG A 112 -3.43 11.24 -41.01
N LEU A 113 -3.32 9.96 -40.64
CA LEU A 113 -2.24 9.42 -39.82
C LEU A 113 -1.13 8.89 -40.73
N ASP A 114 -0.26 9.80 -41.20
CA ASP A 114 0.96 9.47 -41.95
C ASP A 114 2.11 9.08 -41.03
N GLU A 115 3.24 8.64 -41.62
CA GLU A 115 4.39 8.14 -40.86
C GLU A 115 4.93 9.18 -39.88
N ASP A 116 5.03 10.44 -40.29
CA ASP A 116 5.44 11.56 -39.43
C ASP A 116 4.54 11.72 -38.19
N THR A 117 3.23 11.49 -38.34
CA THR A 117 2.29 11.54 -37.22
C THR A 117 2.52 10.39 -36.24
N TRP A 118 2.85 9.19 -36.75
CA TRP A 118 3.16 8.06 -35.89
C TRP A 118 4.51 8.17 -35.19
N GLU A 119 5.53 8.72 -35.85
CA GLU A 119 6.81 9.05 -35.23
C GLU A 119 6.63 10.04 -34.08
N ALA A 120 5.82 11.09 -34.29
CA ALA A 120 5.49 12.04 -33.22
C ALA A 120 4.75 11.40 -32.03
N ILE A 121 3.89 10.41 -32.28
CA ILE A 121 3.22 9.63 -31.22
C ILE A 121 4.26 8.82 -30.42
N GLU A 122 5.16 8.12 -31.10
CA GLU A 122 6.24 7.36 -30.49
C GLU A 122 7.14 8.26 -29.62
N ASP A 123 7.60 9.39 -30.16
CA ASP A 123 8.43 10.37 -29.44
C ASP A 123 7.75 10.91 -28.18
N THR A 124 6.44 11.18 -28.27
CA THR A 124 5.64 11.66 -27.14
C THR A 124 5.58 10.61 -26.03
N LEU A 125 5.36 9.34 -26.38
CA LEU A 125 5.31 8.23 -25.42
C LEU A 125 6.69 7.98 -24.78
N LEU A 126 7.78 8.05 -25.56
CA LEU A 126 9.13 7.91 -25.06
C LEU A 126 9.50 9.03 -24.08
N THR A 127 9.16 10.27 -24.40
CA THR A 127 9.40 11.46 -23.55
C THR A 127 8.72 11.34 -22.19
N ALA A 128 7.59 10.62 -22.12
CA ALA A 128 6.87 10.36 -20.89
C ALA A 128 7.37 9.15 -20.08
N ASP A 129 8.54 8.61 -20.43
CA ASP A 129 9.15 7.44 -19.78
C ASP A 129 8.31 6.15 -19.89
N ILE A 130 7.54 5.95 -20.95
CA ILE A 130 6.85 4.66 -21.22
C ILE A 130 7.84 3.55 -21.58
N GLY A 131 8.96 3.92 -22.22
CA GLY A 131 10.03 3.01 -22.62
C GLY A 131 9.89 2.47 -24.03
N VAL A 132 11.03 2.09 -24.63
CA VAL A 132 11.13 1.75 -26.06
C VAL A 132 10.22 0.57 -26.43
N ALA A 133 10.41 -0.59 -25.81
CA ALA A 133 9.63 -1.78 -26.16
C ALA A 133 8.12 -1.64 -25.87
N PRO A 134 7.66 -1.08 -24.72
CA PRO A 134 6.25 -0.81 -24.48
C PRO A 134 5.65 0.19 -25.49
N THR A 135 6.38 1.26 -25.83
CA THR A 135 5.94 2.25 -26.81
C THR A 135 5.77 1.65 -28.19
N GLN A 136 6.77 0.92 -28.70
CA GLN A 136 6.71 0.30 -30.02
C GLN A 136 5.51 -0.65 -30.14
N ALA A 137 5.31 -1.50 -29.13
CA ALA A 137 4.19 -2.42 -29.09
C ALA A 137 2.84 -1.68 -29.04
N LEU A 138 2.75 -0.56 -28.31
CA LEU A 138 1.53 0.27 -28.26
C LEU A 138 1.24 0.91 -29.63
N VAL A 139 2.25 1.52 -30.27
CA VAL A 139 2.10 2.17 -31.58
C VAL A 139 1.68 1.17 -32.64
N GLU A 140 2.26 -0.04 -32.68
CA GLU A 140 1.87 -1.10 -33.62
C GLU A 140 0.41 -1.54 -33.43
N ARG A 141 -0.05 -1.68 -32.18
CA ARG A 141 -1.46 -2.02 -31.88
C ARG A 141 -2.40 -0.91 -32.30
N LEU A 142 -2.08 0.35 -31.99
CA LEU A 142 -2.85 1.51 -32.43
C LEU A 142 -2.93 1.60 -33.95
N ARG A 143 -1.80 1.45 -34.67
CA ARG A 143 -1.76 1.41 -36.14
C ARG A 143 -2.67 0.32 -36.69
N THR A 144 -2.62 -0.87 -36.10
CA THR A 144 -3.40 -2.03 -36.54
C THR A 144 -4.89 -1.81 -36.31
N ARG A 145 -5.28 -1.42 -35.09
CA ARG A 145 -6.69 -1.20 -34.72
C ARG A 145 -7.30 -0.07 -35.53
N LEU A 146 -6.65 1.09 -35.62
CA LEU A 146 -7.17 2.21 -36.40
C LEU A 146 -7.20 1.94 -37.92
N ARG A 147 -6.37 1.04 -38.44
CA ARG A 147 -6.46 0.60 -39.85
C ARG A 147 -7.61 -0.39 -40.08
N VAL A 148 -7.84 -1.32 -39.15
CA VAL A 148 -8.87 -2.37 -39.26
C VAL A 148 -10.25 -1.83 -38.94
N GLU A 149 -10.35 -1.01 -37.90
CA GLU A 149 -11.57 -0.32 -37.43
C GLU A 149 -11.82 0.99 -38.21
N GLY A 150 -10.91 1.36 -39.12
CA GLY A 150 -10.81 2.63 -39.86
C GLY A 150 -11.94 2.98 -40.83
N GLY A 151 -13.11 2.35 -40.71
CA GLY A 151 -14.34 2.84 -41.32
C GLY A 151 -15.12 3.70 -40.32
N GLN A 152 -14.89 5.01 -40.27
CA GLN A 152 -15.72 6.08 -39.68
C GLN A 152 -16.31 5.92 -38.26
N VAL A 153 -16.07 4.83 -37.52
CA VAL A 153 -16.83 4.48 -36.30
C VAL A 153 -15.97 4.36 -35.03
N ALA A 154 -14.65 4.16 -35.13
CA ALA A 154 -13.80 4.10 -33.93
C ALA A 154 -13.44 5.50 -33.43
N ASP A 155 -13.86 5.83 -32.20
CA ASP A 155 -13.38 7.01 -31.47
C ASP A 155 -11.88 6.82 -31.13
N PRO A 156 -10.94 7.60 -31.71
CA PRO A 156 -9.52 7.46 -31.43
C PRO A 156 -9.19 7.59 -29.95
N ARG A 157 -10.00 8.34 -29.19
CA ARG A 157 -9.86 8.44 -27.74
C ARG A 157 -10.18 7.12 -27.05
N ALA A 158 -11.26 6.46 -27.44
CA ALA A 158 -11.64 5.16 -26.87
C ALA A 158 -10.57 4.10 -27.16
N VAL A 159 -10.08 4.03 -28.41
CA VAL A 159 -9.01 3.09 -28.79
C VAL A 159 -7.73 3.36 -28.00
N LEU A 160 -7.28 4.62 -27.91
CA LEU A 160 -6.10 4.98 -27.13
C LEU A 160 -6.27 4.62 -25.65
N ARG A 161 -7.45 4.90 -25.07
CA ARG A 161 -7.76 4.58 -23.69
C ARG A 161 -7.66 3.09 -23.42
N GLU A 162 -8.31 2.27 -24.22
CA GLU A 162 -8.27 0.81 -24.07
C GLU A 162 -6.83 0.29 -24.15
N GLU A 163 -6.07 0.72 -25.15
CA GLU A 163 -4.68 0.27 -25.32
C GLU A 163 -3.75 0.73 -24.19
N LEU A 164 -3.99 1.91 -23.61
CA LEU A 164 -3.24 2.40 -22.45
C LEU A 164 -3.62 1.64 -21.18
N VAL A 165 -4.89 1.31 -20.96
CA VAL A 165 -5.32 0.49 -19.81
C VAL A 165 -4.67 -0.89 -19.88
N GLU A 166 -4.75 -1.54 -21.03
CA GLU A 166 -4.08 -2.82 -21.30
C GLU A 166 -2.57 -2.73 -21.08
N LEU A 167 -1.94 -1.62 -21.52
CA LEU A 167 -0.51 -1.40 -21.32
C LEU A 167 -0.11 -1.32 -19.83
N VAL A 168 -0.97 -0.71 -19.00
CA VAL A 168 -0.77 -0.59 -17.55
C VAL A 168 -1.01 -1.94 -16.83
N GLY A 169 -1.80 -2.84 -17.41
CA GLY A 169 -2.10 -4.17 -16.86
C GLY A 169 -3.22 -4.11 -15.83
N PRO A 170 -4.50 -4.16 -16.27
CA PRO A 170 -5.64 -4.06 -15.37
C PRO A 170 -5.82 -5.31 -14.48
N ASP A 171 -5.33 -6.47 -14.95
CA ASP A 171 -5.54 -7.77 -14.29
C ASP A 171 -4.53 -8.10 -13.18
N MET A 172 -3.56 -7.22 -12.92
CA MET A 172 -2.59 -7.45 -11.84
C MET A 172 -3.25 -7.30 -10.48
N ASP A 173 -2.93 -8.20 -9.53
CA ASP A 173 -3.42 -8.10 -8.15
C ASP A 173 -2.76 -6.94 -7.40
N ARG A 174 -3.53 -5.87 -7.15
CA ARG A 174 -3.06 -4.64 -6.52
C ARG A 174 -3.39 -4.53 -5.03
N ARG A 175 -3.96 -5.57 -4.44
CA ARG A 175 -4.29 -5.60 -3.01
C ARG A 175 -3.02 -5.64 -2.17
N ILE A 176 -3.03 -4.96 -1.04
CA ILE A 176 -1.92 -5.03 -0.09
C ILE A 176 -2.21 -6.18 0.86
N GLN A 177 -1.32 -7.16 0.89
CA GLN A 177 -1.47 -8.34 1.74
C GLN A 177 -1.02 -7.99 3.17
N VAL A 178 -1.96 -7.48 3.98
CA VAL A 178 -1.68 -6.95 5.32
C VAL A 178 -2.04 -7.91 6.45
N THR A 179 -2.87 -8.93 6.18
CA THR A 179 -3.28 -9.93 7.17
C THR A 179 -2.50 -11.24 7.00
N GLY A 180 -2.06 -11.81 8.13
CA GLY A 180 -1.38 -13.10 8.15
C GLY A 180 -2.34 -14.29 8.16
N ALA A 181 -1.79 -15.49 8.00
CA ALA A 181 -2.51 -16.75 8.19
C ALA A 181 -2.41 -17.22 9.65
N ASP A 182 -3.24 -18.21 10.02
CA ASP A 182 -3.14 -18.96 11.27
C ASP A 182 -3.23 -18.11 12.57
N GLY A 183 -3.90 -16.96 12.50
CA GLY A 183 -4.09 -16.07 13.66
C GLY A 183 -2.88 -15.23 14.04
N LYS A 184 -1.88 -15.14 13.17
CA LYS A 184 -0.71 -14.25 13.32
C LYS A 184 -0.87 -12.98 12.48
N PRO A 185 -0.23 -11.86 12.86
CA PRO A 185 -0.22 -10.66 12.04
C PRO A 185 0.44 -10.92 10.68
N GLY A 186 0.00 -10.18 9.66
CA GLY A 186 0.75 -10.06 8.41
C GLY A 186 1.91 -9.09 8.59
N VAL A 187 3.08 -9.42 8.04
CA VAL A 187 4.24 -8.52 8.11
C VAL A 187 4.50 -7.88 6.75
N VAL A 188 4.49 -6.55 6.72
CA VAL A 188 4.80 -5.75 5.54
C VAL A 188 6.16 -5.09 5.71
N LEU A 189 7.11 -5.46 4.85
CA LEU A 189 8.42 -4.83 4.81
C LEU A 189 8.42 -3.69 3.80
N VAL A 190 8.76 -2.48 4.23
CA VAL A 190 8.85 -1.31 3.34
C VAL A 190 10.31 -0.99 3.04
N VAL A 191 10.70 -1.19 1.78
CA VAL A 191 12.07 -1.06 1.29
C VAL A 191 12.19 0.01 0.19
N GLY A 192 13.43 0.35 -0.17
CA GLY A 192 13.70 1.35 -1.22
C GLY A 192 14.80 2.34 -0.83
N VAL A 193 15.13 3.24 -1.74
CA VAL A 193 16.25 4.16 -1.55
C VAL A 193 15.96 5.30 -0.58
N ASN A 194 17.02 5.94 -0.09
CA ASN A 194 16.90 7.16 0.70
C ASN A 194 16.23 8.28 -0.12
N GLY A 195 15.34 9.04 0.53
CA GLY A 195 14.63 10.15 -0.10
C GLY A 195 13.41 9.75 -0.95
N ALA A 196 13.16 8.46 -1.16
CA ALA A 196 11.98 7.96 -1.89
C ALA A 196 10.67 8.05 -1.07
N GLY A 197 10.74 8.40 0.22
CA GLY A 197 9.55 8.58 1.07
C GLY A 197 9.09 7.33 1.83
N LYS A 198 9.99 6.38 2.16
CA LYS A 198 9.66 5.14 2.92
C LYS A 198 8.96 5.39 4.25
N THR A 199 9.59 6.11 5.18
CA THR A 199 9.03 6.41 6.50
C THR A 199 7.68 7.12 6.40
N THR A 200 7.54 8.08 5.48
CA THR A 200 6.26 8.74 5.18
C THR A 200 5.23 7.75 4.64
N THR A 201 5.63 6.83 3.75
CA THR A 201 4.76 5.78 3.20
C THR A 201 4.28 4.83 4.29
N VAL A 202 5.16 4.38 5.18
CA VAL A 202 4.80 3.53 6.34
C VAL A 202 3.75 4.23 7.20
N GLY A 203 3.95 5.50 7.55
CA GLY A 203 2.98 6.28 8.34
C GLY A 203 1.64 6.47 7.63
N LYS A 204 1.65 6.74 6.31
CA LYS A 204 0.42 6.86 5.51
C LYS A 204 -0.33 5.53 5.38
N ILE A 205 0.37 4.41 5.21
CA ILE A 205 -0.24 3.07 5.21
C ILE A 205 -0.85 2.77 6.58
N ALA A 206 -0.13 3.01 7.68
CA ALA A 206 -0.64 2.82 9.04
C ALA A 206 -1.96 3.58 9.25
N ARG A 207 -1.99 4.85 8.83
CA ARG A 207 -3.18 5.70 8.85
C ARG A 207 -4.32 5.12 8.01
N ILE A 208 -4.06 4.62 6.81
CA ILE A 208 -5.08 3.94 5.98
C ILE A 208 -5.66 2.73 6.72
N LEU A 209 -4.81 1.85 7.25
CA LEU A 209 -5.24 0.63 7.93
C LEU A 209 -6.05 0.93 9.19
N VAL A 210 -5.65 1.92 9.99
CA VAL A 210 -6.41 2.37 11.17
C VAL A 210 -7.79 2.93 10.78
N ALA A 211 -7.90 3.63 9.65
CA ALA A 211 -9.20 4.10 9.13
C ALA A 211 -10.10 2.97 8.61
N GLU A 212 -9.52 1.80 8.34
CA GLU A 212 -10.24 0.58 7.94
C GLU A 212 -10.45 -0.36 9.14
N ASP A 213 -10.34 0.18 10.36
CA ASP A 213 -10.53 -0.52 11.64
C ASP A 213 -9.55 -1.69 11.87
N LEU A 214 -8.40 -1.69 11.16
CA LEU A 214 -7.31 -2.65 11.38
C LEU A 214 -6.34 -2.16 12.46
N THR A 215 -5.88 -3.11 13.26
CA THR A 215 -4.88 -2.89 14.30
C THR A 215 -3.46 -3.06 13.73
N VAL A 216 -2.58 -2.12 14.07
CA VAL A 216 -1.24 -2.02 13.48
C VAL A 216 -0.18 -1.86 14.57
N THR A 217 1.01 -2.42 14.33
CA THR A 217 2.26 -2.10 15.05
C THR A 217 3.32 -1.65 14.05
N LEU A 218 4.12 -0.64 14.39
CA LEU A 218 5.22 -0.14 13.55
C LEU A 218 6.58 -0.58 14.09
N GLY A 219 7.45 -1.08 13.23
CA GLY A 219 8.85 -1.38 13.54
C GLY A 219 9.80 -0.36 12.92
N ALA A 220 10.51 0.41 13.75
CA ALA A 220 11.47 1.43 13.31
C ALA A 220 12.86 0.83 13.03
N ALA A 221 12.99 0.03 11.96
CA ALA A 221 14.23 -0.68 11.62
C ALA A 221 15.25 0.16 10.82
N ASP A 222 14.96 1.42 10.44
CA ASP A 222 15.98 2.40 9.98
C ASP A 222 16.80 2.95 11.17
N THR A 223 17.53 2.06 11.86
CA THR A 223 18.23 2.36 13.12
C THR A 223 19.41 3.32 12.97
N PHE A 224 19.88 3.55 11.74
CA PHE A 224 20.99 4.47 11.42
C PHE A 224 20.56 5.93 11.26
N ARG A 225 19.25 6.20 11.23
CA ARG A 225 18.71 7.55 11.06
C ARG A 225 17.81 7.86 12.25
N ALA A 226 18.37 8.44 13.30
CA ALA A 226 17.61 8.88 14.48
C ALA A 226 16.35 9.70 14.09
N ALA A 227 16.52 10.65 13.15
CA ALA A 227 15.40 11.44 12.63
C ALA A 227 14.31 10.61 11.93
N ALA A 228 14.63 9.46 11.32
CA ALA A 228 13.63 8.57 10.71
C ALA A 228 12.83 7.82 11.79
N VAL A 229 13.50 7.38 12.85
CA VAL A 229 12.86 6.75 14.02
C VAL A 229 11.90 7.74 14.70
N ASP A 230 12.33 8.98 14.94
CA ASP A 230 11.50 10.05 15.53
C ASP A 230 10.37 10.50 14.60
N GLN A 231 10.60 10.46 13.28
CA GLN A 231 9.55 10.73 12.30
C GLN A 231 8.48 9.63 12.34
N LEU A 232 8.87 8.35 12.37
CA LEU A 232 7.94 7.22 12.45
C LEU A 232 7.17 7.21 13.78
N ALA A 233 7.85 7.55 14.87
CA ALA A 233 7.26 7.77 16.18
C ALA A 233 6.09 8.77 16.14
N THR A 234 6.36 9.94 15.56
CA THR A 234 5.37 11.00 15.40
C THR A 234 4.19 10.54 14.56
N TRP A 235 4.43 9.71 13.53
CA TRP A 235 3.35 9.10 12.76
C TRP A 235 2.49 8.17 13.61
N GLY A 236 3.11 7.27 14.39
CA GLY A 236 2.39 6.35 15.27
C GLY A 236 1.55 7.08 16.32
N GLU A 237 2.13 8.09 16.99
CA GLU A 237 1.43 8.90 17.99
C GLU A 237 0.18 9.60 17.42
N ARG A 238 0.24 10.11 16.18
CA ARG A 238 -0.90 10.79 15.54
C ARG A 238 -2.11 9.89 15.30
N VAL A 239 -1.87 8.60 15.04
CA VAL A 239 -2.94 7.62 14.73
C VAL A 239 -3.16 6.59 15.83
N GLY A 240 -2.49 6.73 16.99
CA GLY A 240 -2.65 5.84 18.13
C GLY A 240 -2.04 4.45 17.95
N VAL A 241 -0.97 4.34 17.16
CA VAL A 241 -0.29 3.09 16.81
C VAL A 241 1.03 2.95 17.54
N GLU A 242 1.30 1.77 18.13
CA GLU A 242 2.56 1.48 18.79
C GLU A 242 3.73 1.47 17.80
N VAL A 243 4.86 2.08 18.21
CA VAL A 243 6.10 2.10 17.44
C VAL A 243 7.21 1.45 18.25
N VAL A 244 7.64 0.27 17.83
CA VAL A 244 8.76 -0.47 18.41
C VAL A 244 10.08 0.08 17.86
N ARG A 245 11.00 0.43 18.77
CA ARG A 245 12.28 1.09 18.48
C ARG A 245 13.41 0.36 19.17
N GLY A 246 14.60 0.37 18.56
CA GLY A 246 15.84 -0.11 19.16
C GLY A 246 16.79 1.04 19.55
N PRO A 247 17.96 0.72 20.13
CA PRO A 247 19.01 1.71 20.31
C PRO A 247 19.51 2.25 18.96
N GLU A 248 19.94 3.51 18.93
CA GLU A 248 20.52 4.13 17.74
C GLU A 248 21.74 3.32 17.26
N GLY A 249 21.80 3.03 15.96
CA GLY A 249 22.83 2.16 15.37
C GLY A 249 22.74 0.68 15.77
N GLY A 250 21.67 0.27 16.46
CA GLY A 250 21.38 -1.12 16.79
C GLY A 250 21.04 -1.96 15.55
N ASP A 251 20.97 -3.28 15.74
CA ASP A 251 20.67 -4.23 14.67
C ASP A 251 19.21 -4.11 14.16
N PRO A 252 18.97 -3.71 12.90
CA PRO A 252 17.62 -3.58 12.33
C PRO A 252 16.78 -4.85 12.42
N ALA A 253 17.40 -6.01 12.24
CA ALA A 253 16.71 -7.29 12.33
C ALA A 253 16.21 -7.60 13.75
N SER A 254 16.89 -7.11 14.77
CA SER A 254 16.44 -7.24 16.16
C SER A 254 15.24 -6.34 16.44
N VAL A 255 15.20 -5.12 15.89
CA VAL A 255 14.02 -4.23 16.00
C VAL A 255 12.81 -4.82 15.30
N ALA A 256 12.99 -5.33 14.08
CA ALA A 256 11.91 -5.99 13.33
C ALA A 256 11.41 -7.26 14.05
N PHE A 257 12.31 -8.03 14.68
CA PHE A 257 11.94 -9.19 15.49
C PHE A 257 11.04 -8.80 16.67
N GLU A 258 11.43 -7.81 17.47
CA GLU A 258 10.63 -7.36 18.61
C GLU A 258 9.30 -6.74 18.15
N ALA A 259 9.27 -5.99 17.03
CA ALA A 259 8.03 -5.44 16.49
C ALA A 259 7.00 -6.53 16.14
N VAL A 260 7.46 -7.63 15.53
CA VAL A 260 6.60 -8.76 15.19
C VAL A 260 6.16 -9.54 16.42
N LYS A 261 7.06 -9.70 17.39
CA LYS A 261 6.75 -10.35 18.66
C LYS A 261 5.67 -9.58 19.43
N ASN A 262 5.83 -8.26 19.58
CA ASN A 262 4.83 -7.40 20.20
C ASN A 262 3.50 -7.49 19.45
N GLY A 263 3.52 -7.38 18.12
CA GLY A 263 2.30 -7.52 17.32
C GLY A 263 1.59 -8.87 17.50
N ILE A 264 2.33 -9.98 17.71
CA ILE A 264 1.75 -11.28 18.05
C ILE A 264 1.13 -11.25 19.46
N ASP A 265 1.85 -10.72 20.44
CA ASP A 265 1.43 -10.68 21.84
C ASP A 265 0.16 -9.80 22.03
N ASP A 266 0.09 -8.71 21.28
CA ASP A 266 -1.06 -7.77 21.26
C ASP A 266 -2.19 -8.23 20.32
N GLY A 267 -1.94 -9.25 19.49
CA GLY A 267 -2.91 -9.81 18.56
C GLY A 267 -3.32 -8.84 17.45
N VAL A 268 -2.39 -8.02 16.95
CA VAL A 268 -2.67 -7.05 15.89
C VAL A 268 -2.85 -7.74 14.53
N ASP A 269 -3.50 -7.04 13.60
CA ASP A 269 -3.70 -7.53 12.24
C ASP A 269 -2.42 -7.45 11.40
N THR A 270 -1.66 -6.35 11.56
CA THR A 270 -0.52 -6.03 10.69
C THR A 270 0.67 -5.43 11.44
N VAL A 271 1.88 -5.85 11.05
CA VAL A 271 3.13 -5.20 11.47
C VAL A 271 3.79 -4.56 10.25
N LEU A 272 3.98 -3.24 10.26
CA LEU A 272 4.70 -2.51 9.21
C LEU A 272 6.13 -2.22 9.66
N VAL A 273 7.12 -2.59 8.85
CA VAL A 273 8.54 -2.39 9.18
C VAL A 273 9.18 -1.38 8.22
N ASP A 274 9.67 -0.26 8.76
CA ASP A 274 10.44 0.74 8.01
C ASP A 274 11.92 0.35 8.00
N THR A 275 12.53 0.19 6.82
CA THR A 275 13.94 -0.23 6.69
C THR A 275 14.86 0.90 6.24
N ALA A 276 16.17 0.71 6.39
CA ALA A 276 17.17 1.60 5.79
C ALA A 276 17.11 1.59 4.24
N GLY A 277 17.67 2.63 3.61
CA GLY A 277 17.71 2.78 2.14
C GLY A 277 19.06 3.21 1.55
N ARG A 278 20.16 2.95 2.25
CA ARG A 278 21.52 3.40 1.91
C ARG A 278 22.15 2.55 0.78
N LEU A 279 21.66 2.71 -0.45
CA LEU A 279 22.08 1.89 -1.60
C LEU A 279 23.56 2.06 -2.02
N GLN A 280 24.25 3.12 -1.57
CA GLN A 280 25.68 3.32 -1.85
C GLN A 280 26.58 2.19 -1.30
N ASN A 281 26.11 1.44 -0.30
CA ASN A 281 26.75 0.22 0.18
C ASN A 281 25.85 -0.99 -0.12
N LYS A 282 25.73 -1.34 -1.42
CA LYS A 282 24.81 -2.38 -1.91
C LYS A 282 24.92 -3.68 -1.13
N ALA A 283 26.12 -4.24 -0.96
CA ALA A 283 26.30 -5.52 -0.28
C ALA A 283 25.78 -5.49 1.16
N GLY A 284 26.18 -4.48 1.94
CA GLY A 284 25.76 -4.37 3.35
C GLY A 284 24.24 -4.16 3.53
N LEU A 285 23.63 -3.28 2.71
CA LEU A 285 22.18 -3.06 2.75
C LEU A 285 21.41 -4.35 2.43
N MET A 286 21.90 -5.12 1.48
CA MET A 286 21.21 -6.30 0.98
C MET A 286 21.31 -7.49 1.95
N ASP A 287 22.48 -7.67 2.58
CA ASP A 287 22.64 -8.63 3.67
C ASP A 287 21.73 -8.29 4.85
N GLU A 288 21.58 -6.99 5.16
CA GLU A 288 20.70 -6.50 6.22
C GLU A 288 19.22 -6.77 5.92
N LEU A 289 18.74 -6.44 4.72
CA LEU A 289 17.35 -6.71 4.31
C LEU A 289 17.04 -8.20 4.29
N GLY A 290 17.95 -9.02 3.74
CA GLY A 290 17.81 -10.48 3.75
C GLY A 290 17.82 -11.06 5.17
N LYS A 291 18.59 -10.46 6.09
CA LYS A 291 18.58 -10.84 7.52
C LYS A 291 17.26 -10.47 8.19
N ILE A 292 16.73 -9.26 7.95
CA ILE A 292 15.43 -8.82 8.49
C ILE A 292 14.33 -9.82 8.10
N LYS A 293 14.18 -10.08 6.80
CA LYS A 293 13.17 -11.03 6.27
C LYS A 293 13.28 -12.40 6.96
N ARG A 294 14.48 -12.98 6.96
CA ARG A 294 14.74 -14.31 7.56
C ARG A 294 14.45 -14.38 9.07
N VAL A 295 14.66 -13.29 9.80
CA VAL A 295 14.44 -13.23 11.25
C VAL A 295 12.95 -13.09 11.55
N VAL A 296 12.25 -12.24 10.81
CA VAL A 296 10.79 -12.02 10.91
C VAL A 296 10.01 -13.28 10.55
N GLU A 297 10.38 -13.96 9.46
CA GLU A 297 9.70 -15.17 8.95
C GLU A 297 9.71 -16.34 9.94
N LYS A 298 10.60 -16.33 10.94
CA LYS A 298 10.58 -17.32 12.03
C LYS A 298 9.39 -17.17 12.96
N GLN A 299 8.79 -15.97 13.02
CA GLN A 299 7.69 -15.64 13.93
C GLN A 299 6.36 -15.56 13.19
N ALA A 300 6.30 -14.78 12.11
CA ALA A 300 5.09 -14.52 11.33
C ALA A 300 5.43 -14.40 9.83
N PRO A 301 4.49 -14.69 8.93
CA PRO A 301 4.73 -14.59 7.50
C PRO A 301 4.98 -13.15 7.06
N VAL A 302 6.03 -12.93 6.25
CA VAL A 302 6.16 -11.71 5.46
C VAL A 302 5.20 -11.81 4.30
N THR A 303 4.06 -11.14 4.43
CA THR A 303 2.95 -11.18 3.46
C THR A 303 3.18 -10.22 2.31
N GLU A 304 3.94 -9.15 2.54
CA GLU A 304 4.19 -8.13 1.54
C GLU A 304 5.59 -7.50 1.70
N VAL A 305 6.27 -7.28 0.58
CA VAL A 305 7.49 -6.47 0.47
C VAL A 305 7.19 -5.33 -0.50
N LEU A 306 7.00 -4.12 0.04
CA LEU A 306 6.67 -2.93 -0.72
C LEU A 306 7.93 -2.13 -1.04
N LEU A 307 8.24 -2.01 -2.33
CA LEU A 307 9.31 -1.16 -2.82
C LEU A 307 8.80 0.27 -3.08
N VAL A 308 9.33 1.23 -2.33
CA VAL A 308 9.01 2.65 -2.49
C VAL A 308 9.97 3.31 -3.48
N LEU A 309 9.42 3.90 -4.53
CA LEU A 309 10.16 4.61 -5.57
C LEU A 309 9.61 6.02 -5.76
N ASP A 310 10.50 6.94 -6.13
CA ASP A 310 10.16 8.31 -6.46
C ASP A 310 9.89 8.43 -7.96
N ALA A 311 8.67 8.81 -8.34
CA ALA A 311 8.23 8.92 -9.73
C ALA A 311 8.99 10.00 -10.53
N THR A 312 9.72 10.90 -9.87
CA THR A 312 10.54 11.94 -10.53
C THR A 312 11.91 11.45 -10.97
N THR A 313 12.35 10.29 -10.46
CA THR A 313 13.70 9.76 -10.72
C THR A 313 13.85 9.08 -12.09
N GLY A 314 12.75 8.76 -12.78
CA GLY A 314 12.75 8.14 -14.11
C GLY A 314 13.61 6.87 -14.15
N GLN A 315 14.52 6.78 -15.13
CA GLN A 315 15.42 5.64 -15.33
C GLN A 315 16.31 5.31 -14.11
N ASN A 316 16.67 6.31 -13.29
CA ASN A 316 17.48 6.06 -12.09
C ASN A 316 16.70 5.23 -11.07
N GLY A 317 15.40 5.50 -10.92
CA GLY A 317 14.51 4.71 -10.06
C GLY A 317 14.41 3.26 -10.54
N LEU A 318 14.37 3.03 -11.85
CA LEU A 318 14.31 1.69 -12.45
C LEU A 318 15.56 0.85 -12.16
N ILE A 319 16.75 1.44 -12.31
CA ILE A 319 18.02 0.78 -12.00
C ILE A 319 18.08 0.40 -10.51
N GLN A 320 17.61 1.29 -9.64
CA GLN A 320 17.56 1.01 -8.21
C GLN A 320 16.56 -0.12 -7.90
N ALA A 321 15.39 -0.09 -8.53
CA ALA A 321 14.34 -1.08 -8.35
C ALA A 321 14.83 -2.51 -8.67
N ARG A 322 15.57 -2.68 -9.77
CA ARG A 322 16.17 -3.97 -10.18
C ARG A 322 17.10 -4.53 -9.11
N VAL A 323 17.91 -3.68 -8.47
CA VAL A 323 18.84 -4.12 -7.41
C VAL A 323 18.09 -4.62 -6.17
N PHE A 324 16.94 -4.03 -5.83
CA PHE A 324 16.14 -4.51 -4.70
C PHE A 324 15.43 -5.84 -5.01
N SER A 325 14.86 -5.99 -6.22
CA SER A 325 14.15 -7.22 -6.60
C SER A 325 15.03 -8.46 -6.69
N GLU A 326 16.34 -8.31 -6.88
CA GLU A 326 17.27 -9.44 -6.92
C GLU A 326 17.45 -10.13 -5.56
N ILE A 327 17.16 -9.45 -4.44
CA ILE A 327 17.57 -9.90 -3.10
C ILE A 327 16.40 -9.96 -2.11
N VAL A 328 15.43 -9.05 -2.24
CA VAL A 328 14.16 -9.17 -1.54
C VAL A 328 13.08 -9.45 -2.56
N ASP A 329 12.29 -10.50 -2.33
CA ASP A 329 11.14 -10.84 -3.18
C ASP A 329 10.09 -9.72 -3.06
N VAL A 330 10.29 -8.64 -3.81
CA VAL A 330 9.35 -7.51 -3.88
C VAL A 330 8.03 -8.05 -4.41
N THR A 331 6.93 -7.68 -3.76
CA THR A 331 5.57 -8.13 -4.12
C THR A 331 4.69 -6.99 -4.61
N GLY A 332 5.07 -5.74 -4.34
CA GLY A 332 4.35 -4.55 -4.78
C GLY A 332 5.22 -3.30 -4.78
N ILE A 333 4.80 -2.31 -5.58
CA ILE A 333 5.49 -1.02 -5.71
C ILE A 333 4.59 0.09 -5.17
N VAL A 334 5.22 1.03 -4.46
CA VAL A 334 4.61 2.30 -4.08
C VAL A 334 5.33 3.43 -4.83
N LEU A 335 4.60 4.19 -5.64
CA LEU A 335 5.16 5.34 -6.35
C LEU A 335 4.82 6.64 -5.64
N THR A 336 5.82 7.38 -5.17
CA THR A 336 5.63 8.68 -4.54
C THR A 336 5.88 9.82 -5.53
N LYS A 337 5.42 11.03 -5.16
CA LYS A 337 5.64 12.28 -5.92
C LYS A 337 5.13 12.25 -7.36
N LEU A 338 4.06 11.50 -7.62
CA LEU A 338 3.48 11.38 -8.96
C LEU A 338 2.73 12.66 -9.38
N ASP A 339 2.36 13.51 -8.42
CA ASP A 339 1.82 14.86 -8.61
C ASP A 339 2.86 15.84 -9.17
N GLY A 340 4.14 15.66 -8.83
CA GLY A 340 5.25 16.48 -9.32
C GLY A 340 5.87 15.99 -10.63
N SER A 341 5.38 14.90 -11.21
CA SER A 341 5.99 14.23 -12.37
C SER A 341 5.12 14.33 -13.61
N ALA A 342 5.68 14.87 -14.70
CA ALA A 342 5.09 14.78 -16.04
C ALA A 342 5.35 13.41 -16.72
N LYS A 343 6.02 12.48 -16.00
CA LYS A 343 6.51 11.19 -16.51
C LYS A 343 5.63 10.05 -16.02
N GLY A 344 4.34 10.09 -16.34
CA GLY A 344 3.37 9.05 -15.95
C GLY A 344 3.74 7.64 -16.47
N GLY A 345 4.58 7.53 -17.50
CA GLY A 345 4.98 6.25 -18.07
C GLY A 345 5.87 5.38 -17.19
N ILE A 346 6.47 5.94 -16.13
CA ILE A 346 7.31 5.18 -15.19
C ILE A 346 6.58 3.98 -14.56
N VAL A 347 5.25 4.07 -14.41
CA VAL A 347 4.39 2.97 -13.95
C VAL A 347 4.53 1.75 -14.85
N VAL A 348 4.44 1.94 -16.17
CA VAL A 348 4.49 0.84 -17.15
C VAL A 348 5.87 0.19 -17.12
N GLN A 349 6.93 0.99 -17.10
CA GLN A 349 8.29 0.46 -17.09
C GLN A 349 8.60 -0.34 -15.84
N VAL A 350 8.30 0.22 -14.66
CA VAL A 350 8.69 -0.43 -13.39
C VAL A 350 7.96 -1.75 -13.19
N GLN A 351 6.68 -1.83 -13.57
CA GLN A 351 5.93 -3.08 -13.46
C GLN A 351 6.44 -4.15 -14.41
N ARG A 352 6.78 -3.77 -15.66
CA ARG A 352 7.33 -4.71 -16.64
C ARG A 352 8.71 -5.22 -16.25
N GLU A 353 9.53 -4.32 -15.72
CA GLU A 353 10.89 -4.64 -15.29
C GLU A 353 10.91 -5.58 -14.09
N LEU A 354 10.06 -5.32 -13.08
CA LEU A 354 10.06 -6.09 -11.84
C LEU A 354 9.06 -7.26 -11.84
N GLY A 355 8.12 -7.29 -12.79
CA GLY A 355 7.05 -8.29 -12.83
C GLY A 355 6.01 -8.15 -11.72
N VAL A 356 5.95 -7.00 -11.02
CA VAL A 356 5.05 -6.77 -9.88
C VAL A 356 4.24 -5.49 -10.02
N PRO A 357 3.04 -5.41 -9.43
CA PRO A 357 2.16 -4.27 -9.64
C PRO A 357 2.55 -3.05 -8.81
N VAL A 358 2.27 -1.86 -9.36
CA VAL A 358 2.12 -0.65 -8.54
C VAL A 358 0.81 -0.76 -7.75
N LYS A 359 0.90 -0.82 -6.43
CA LYS A 359 -0.26 -0.99 -5.54
C LYS A 359 -0.76 0.34 -4.99
N LEU A 360 0.16 1.27 -4.73
CA LEU A 360 -0.13 2.58 -4.16
C LEU A 360 0.57 3.72 -4.90
N VAL A 361 -0.07 4.88 -4.91
CA VAL A 361 0.50 6.13 -5.40
C VAL A 361 0.39 7.25 -4.36
N GLY A 362 1.47 8.00 -4.16
CA GLY A 362 1.53 9.20 -3.36
C GLY A 362 1.46 10.45 -4.24
N LEU A 363 0.49 11.33 -3.97
CA LEU A 363 0.18 12.51 -4.80
C LEU A 363 0.33 13.85 -4.05
N GLY A 364 1.23 13.87 -3.07
CA GLY A 364 1.53 15.05 -2.29
C GLY A 364 2.05 14.73 -0.91
N GLU A 365 2.29 15.80 -0.15
CA GLU A 365 2.93 15.75 1.17
C GLU A 365 1.93 15.59 2.32
N GLY A 366 0.64 15.86 2.09
CA GLY A 366 -0.40 15.73 3.10
C GLY A 366 -0.56 14.29 3.61
N ALA A 367 -1.06 14.14 4.83
CA ALA A 367 -1.20 12.82 5.47
C ALA A 367 -2.15 11.88 4.72
N ASP A 368 -3.14 12.44 4.01
CA ASP A 368 -4.10 11.71 3.18
C ASP A 368 -3.72 11.64 1.70
N ASP A 369 -2.55 12.16 1.31
CA ASP A 369 -2.11 12.21 -0.08
C ASP A 369 -1.46 10.88 -0.50
N MET A 370 -2.18 9.78 -0.30
CA MET A 370 -1.85 8.44 -0.78
C MET A 370 -3.12 7.68 -1.11
N ALA A 371 -3.09 6.88 -2.16
CA ALA A 371 -4.22 6.08 -2.55
C ALA A 371 -3.83 4.79 -3.28
N PRO A 372 -4.78 3.83 -3.32
CA PRO A 372 -4.76 2.71 -4.24
C PRO A 372 -4.46 3.13 -5.67
N PHE A 373 -3.62 2.36 -6.35
CA PHE A 373 -3.44 2.49 -7.79
C PHE A 373 -4.56 1.78 -8.54
N ASP A 374 -5.31 2.53 -9.34
CA ASP A 374 -6.33 2.03 -10.25
C ASP A 374 -5.88 2.33 -11.69
N ALA A 375 -5.67 1.28 -12.48
CA ALA A 375 -5.16 1.40 -13.85
C ALA A 375 -6.09 2.24 -14.73
N THR A 376 -7.40 2.05 -14.59
CA THR A 376 -8.42 2.73 -15.39
C THR A 376 -8.49 4.21 -15.04
N ALA A 377 -8.59 4.52 -13.75
CA ALA A 377 -8.63 5.89 -13.24
C ALA A 377 -7.31 6.64 -13.53
N PHE A 378 -6.18 5.93 -13.50
CA PHE A 378 -4.89 6.49 -13.88
C PHE A 378 -4.88 6.89 -15.36
N VAL A 379 -5.28 5.99 -16.27
CA VAL A 379 -5.36 6.29 -17.71
C VAL A 379 -6.39 7.37 -18.01
N ASP A 380 -7.55 7.34 -17.35
CA ASP A 380 -8.57 8.39 -17.48
C ASP A 380 -7.99 9.76 -17.10
N ALA A 381 -7.23 9.83 -16.02
CA ALA A 381 -6.55 11.05 -15.60
C ALA A 381 -5.43 11.48 -16.57
N LEU A 382 -4.71 10.54 -17.21
CA LEU A 382 -3.73 10.86 -18.26
C LEU A 382 -4.41 11.51 -19.48
N LEU A 383 -5.59 11.01 -19.86
CA LEU A 383 -6.33 11.44 -21.05
C LEU A 383 -7.15 12.72 -20.86
N GLY A 384 -7.36 13.14 -19.61
CA GLY A 384 -8.03 14.39 -19.25
C GLY A 384 -9.54 14.25 -19.15
#